data_AF-A0A378X3L9-F1
#
_entry.id   AF-A0A378X3L9-F1
#
_cell.length_a   1.000
_cell.length_b   1.000
_cell.length_c   1.000
_cell.angle_alpha   90.00
_cell.angle_beta   90.00
_cell.angle_gamma   90.00
#
_symmetry.space_group_name_H-M   'P 1'
#
loop_
_entity.id
_entity.type
_entity.pdbx_description
1 polymer ?
#
loop_
_entity_poly.entity_id
_entity_poly.type
_entity_poly.pdbx_seq_one_letter_code
_entity_poly.pdbx_strand_id
1 'polypeptide(L)'
;MNFDNVAASANQPLAAFPADYSRLPTISFVNPNMCNDMHDCPVAAGDAWLRDNLGRYADWAKANRSLLVVTFDEDEGTAANHIPTIFFGAGVAPGKYGERIDHYSVLRTLEDAYGLAPVAESAHAAPITDVWLPAPGGVPLPSTGSH
;
A
#
# COMPACT_ATOMS: atom_id res chain seq x y z
N MET A 1 -5.28 6.56 16.46
CA MET A 1 -6.52 6.88 15.70
C MET A 1 -7.66 6.01 16.21
N ASN A 2 -8.84 6.58 16.45
CA ASN A 2 -10.06 5.81 16.71
C ASN A 2 -11.10 6.21 15.66
N PHE A 3 -11.67 5.23 14.97
CA PHE A 3 -12.70 5.45 13.95
C PHE A 3 -14.00 4.87 14.49
N ASP A 4 -15.01 5.71 14.72
CA ASP A 4 -16.27 5.28 15.34
C ASP A 4 -17.08 4.31 14.47
N ASN A 5 -16.71 4.19 13.18
CA ASN A 5 -17.30 3.26 12.21
C ASN A 5 -16.42 2.02 11.92
N VAL A 6 -15.29 1.85 12.60
CA VAL A 6 -14.43 0.65 12.47
C VAL A 6 -14.50 -0.14 13.77
N ALA A 7 -14.85 -1.42 13.68
CA ALA A 7 -14.91 -2.28 14.85
C ALA A 7 -13.55 -2.32 15.55
N ALA A 8 -13.54 -2.30 16.89
CA ALA A 8 -12.30 -2.37 17.66
C ALA A 8 -11.45 -3.60 17.31
N SER A 9 -12.06 -4.73 16.92
CA SER A 9 -11.35 -5.93 16.45
C SER A 9 -10.54 -5.71 15.16
N ALA A 10 -10.85 -4.67 14.38
CA ALA A 10 -10.11 -4.26 13.18
C ALA A 10 -9.12 -3.11 13.45
N ASN A 11 -9.25 -2.41 14.59
CA ASN A 11 -8.31 -1.37 15.03
C ASN A 11 -7.48 -1.88 16.22
N GLN A 12 -6.31 -2.44 15.94
CA GLN A 12 -5.48 -3.15 16.91
C GLN A 12 -4.09 -2.50 17.04
N PRO A 13 -3.43 -2.61 18.20
CA PRO A 13 -2.03 -2.19 18.31
C PRO A 13 -1.14 -3.06 17.42
N LEU A 14 0.02 -2.53 16.99
CA LEU A 14 0.97 -3.29 16.17
C LEU A 14 1.43 -4.60 16.84
N ALA A 15 1.41 -4.70 18.18
CA ALA A 15 1.69 -5.93 18.90
C ALA A 15 0.75 -7.10 18.55
N ALA A 16 -0.43 -6.82 17.96
CA ALA A 16 -1.35 -7.82 17.44
C ALA A 16 -1.05 -8.23 15.98
N PHE A 17 -0.11 -7.57 15.30
CA PHE A 17 0.34 -7.95 13.96
C PHE A 17 1.02 -9.33 14.03
N PRO A 18 0.48 -10.35 13.35
CA PRO A 18 0.92 -11.72 13.54
C PRO A 18 2.32 -11.94 12.96
N ALA A 19 3.08 -12.82 13.61
CA ALA A 19 4.33 -13.33 13.06
C ALA A 19 4.10 -14.33 11.91
N ASP A 20 2.94 -14.98 11.89
CA ASP A 20 2.45 -15.76 10.76
C ASP A 20 1.62 -14.86 9.83
N TYR A 21 2.26 -14.36 8.78
CA TYR A 21 1.66 -13.43 7.84
C TYR A 21 0.54 -14.03 6.99
N SER A 22 0.41 -15.36 6.93
CA SER A 22 -0.71 -16.00 6.23
C SER A 22 -2.06 -15.78 6.91
N ARG A 23 -2.04 -15.32 8.17
CA ARG A 23 -3.23 -15.02 8.97
C ARG A 23 -3.66 -13.55 8.90
N LEU A 24 -2.92 -12.71 8.18
CA LEU A 24 -3.32 -11.32 7.96
C LEU A 24 -4.64 -11.28 7.18
N PRO A 25 -5.54 -10.33 7.49
CA PRO A 25 -6.62 -9.99 6.58
C PRO A 25 -6.10 -9.64 5.19
N THR A 26 -6.96 -9.78 4.18
CA THR A 26 -6.69 -9.45 2.77
C THR A 26 -6.02 -8.09 2.59
N ILE A 27 -6.45 -7.10 3.38
CA ILE A 27 -5.82 -5.78 3.48
C ILE A 27 -5.57 -5.50 4.96
N SER A 28 -4.33 -5.16 5.29
CA SER A 28 -3.92 -4.70 6.62
C SER A 28 -3.31 -3.31 6.48
N PHE A 29 -3.74 -2.37 7.30
CA PHE A 29 -3.24 -0.99 7.31
C PHE A 29 -2.46 -0.74 8.60
N VAL A 30 -1.22 -0.27 8.47
CA VAL A 30 -0.34 0.01 9.61
C VAL A 30 -0.02 1.50 9.59
N ASN A 31 -0.42 2.21 10.64
CA ASN A 31 -0.07 3.61 10.87
C ASN A 31 0.88 3.66 12.09
N PRO A 32 2.14 4.09 11.91
CA PRO A 32 3.06 4.30 13.02
C PRO A 32 2.61 5.45 13.93
N ASN A 33 3.40 5.76 14.95
CA ASN A 33 3.20 7.00 15.70
C ASN A 33 3.99 8.16 15.06
N MET A 34 3.75 9.38 15.52
CA MET A 34 4.34 10.64 15.01
C MET A 34 5.87 10.66 14.87
N CYS A 35 6.60 9.80 15.55
CA CYS A 35 8.06 9.70 15.37
C CYS A 35 8.41 8.69 14.27
N ASN A 36 7.71 7.56 14.22
CA ASN A 36 8.01 6.46 13.32
C ASN A 36 7.37 6.63 11.93
N ASP A 37 6.38 7.50 11.79
CA ASP A 37 5.83 7.95 10.50
C ASP A 37 6.64 9.12 9.90
N MET A 38 7.68 9.59 10.62
CA MET A 38 8.61 10.66 10.24
C MET A 38 8.10 12.09 10.42
N HIS A 39 6.97 12.30 11.09
CA HIS A 39 6.45 13.66 11.30
C HIS A 39 7.30 14.48 12.28
N ASP A 40 7.63 13.91 13.45
CA ASP A 40 8.35 14.58 14.54
C ASP A 40 9.82 14.15 14.64
N CYS A 41 10.20 13.10 13.92
CA CYS A 41 11.54 12.50 13.97
C CYS A 41 12.16 12.38 12.58
N PRO A 42 13.50 12.34 12.47
CA PRO A 42 14.16 12.23 11.18
C PRO A 42 13.76 10.97 10.41
N VAL A 43 13.84 11.03 9.08
CA VAL A 43 13.60 9.89 8.15
C VAL A 43 14.32 8.61 8.60
N ALA A 44 15.53 8.70 9.14
CA ALA A 44 16.29 7.53 9.62
C ALA A 44 15.58 6.77 10.76
N ALA A 45 14.79 7.45 11.59
CA ALA A 45 13.99 6.81 12.63
C ALA A 45 12.85 5.99 12.03
N GLY A 46 12.10 6.56 11.08
CA GLY A 46 11.04 5.85 10.36
C GLY A 46 11.58 4.70 9.49
N ASP A 47 12.74 4.87 8.85
CA ASP A 47 13.39 3.81 8.08
C ASP A 47 13.81 2.63 8.98
N ALA A 48 14.44 2.92 10.12
CA ALA A 48 14.79 1.91 11.10
C ALA A 48 13.54 1.19 11.62
N TRP A 49 12.47 1.94 11.94
CA TRP A 49 11.21 1.37 12.40
C TRP A 49 10.56 0.47 11.35
N LEU A 50 10.51 0.92 10.09
CA LEU A 50 9.94 0.15 8.99
C LEU A 50 10.71 -1.16 8.79
N ARG A 51 12.05 -1.10 8.78
CA ARG A 51 12.91 -2.29 8.69
C ARG A 51 12.64 -3.25 9.85
N ASP A 52 12.62 -2.76 11.07
CA ASP A 52 12.57 -3.60 12.26
C ASP A 52 11.19 -4.24 12.47
N ASN A 53 10.11 -3.59 12.02
CA ASN A 53 8.73 -4.07 12.20
C ASN A 53 8.14 -4.77 10.95
N LEU A 54 8.47 -4.28 9.75
CA LEU A 54 7.88 -4.76 8.50
C LEU A 54 8.90 -5.40 7.54
N GLY A 55 10.20 -5.38 7.85
CA GLY A 55 11.23 -5.99 6.99
C GLY A 55 11.01 -7.49 6.76
N ARG A 56 10.63 -8.23 7.81
CA ARG A 56 10.28 -9.66 7.68
C ARG A 56 9.04 -9.90 6.82
N TYR A 57 8.04 -9.01 6.91
CA TYR A 57 6.86 -9.08 6.04
C TYR A 57 7.24 -8.74 4.60
N ALA A 58 8.08 -7.74 4.36
CA ALA A 58 8.57 -7.40 3.03
C ALA A 58 9.28 -8.60 2.37
N ASP A 59 10.16 -9.28 3.10
CA ASP A 59 10.81 -10.50 2.60
C ASP A 59 9.81 -11.63 2.31
N TRP A 60 8.85 -11.84 3.22
CA TRP A 60 7.79 -12.82 3.02
C TRP A 60 6.91 -12.48 1.80
N ALA A 61 6.57 -11.20 1.60
CA ALA A 61 5.73 -10.72 0.51
C ALA A 61 6.34 -10.96 -0.87
N LYS A 62 7.67 -10.99 -1.01
CA LYS A 62 8.32 -11.37 -2.28
C LYS A 62 8.11 -12.85 -2.63
N ALA A 63 8.06 -13.72 -1.63
CA ALA A 63 7.96 -15.17 -1.80
C ALA A 63 6.51 -15.68 -1.83
N ASN A 64 5.55 -14.84 -1.44
CA ASN A 64 4.14 -15.17 -1.33
C ASN A 64 3.33 -14.19 -2.19
N ARG A 65 2.11 -14.55 -2.61
CA ARG A 65 1.26 -13.65 -3.41
C ARG A 65 0.75 -12.48 -2.56
N SER A 66 1.63 -11.56 -2.22
CA SER A 66 1.41 -10.50 -1.25
C SER A 66 2.23 -9.25 -1.61
N LEU A 67 1.76 -8.11 -1.14
CA LEU A 67 2.26 -6.78 -1.46
C LEU A 67 2.40 -5.97 -0.17
N LEU A 68 3.51 -5.25 -0.06
CA LEU A 68 3.71 -4.14 0.86
C LEU A 68 3.66 -2.85 0.05
N VAL A 69 2.75 -1.95 0.41
CA VAL A 69 2.72 -0.58 -0.10
C VAL A 69 3.14 0.35 1.02
N VAL A 70 4.17 1.17 0.80
CA VAL A 70 4.61 2.22 1.72
C VAL A 70 4.30 3.56 1.06
N THR A 71 3.53 4.40 1.74
CA THR A 71 3.09 5.71 1.25
C THR A 71 2.94 6.67 2.44
N PHE A 72 2.76 7.95 2.15
CA PHE A 72 2.60 9.05 3.12
C PHE A 72 1.31 9.78 2.80
N ASP A 73 0.63 10.37 3.78
CA ASP A 73 -0.59 11.14 3.56
C ASP A 73 -0.31 12.56 3.02
N GLU A 74 0.82 13.14 3.41
CA GLU A 74 1.28 14.44 2.94
C GLU A 74 2.80 14.56 2.78
N ASP A 75 3.24 15.61 2.08
CA ASP A 75 4.58 16.14 2.22
C ASP A 75 4.64 17.19 3.36
N GLU A 76 5.78 17.87 3.51
CA GLU A 76 6.01 18.84 4.59
C GLU A 76 5.27 20.19 4.42
N GLY A 77 4.04 20.15 3.92
CA GLY A 77 3.15 21.29 3.76
C GLY A 77 3.36 22.11 2.49
N THR A 78 3.94 21.52 1.45
CA THR A 78 4.08 22.18 0.15
C THR A 78 2.78 22.10 -0.64
N ALA A 79 2.56 23.07 -1.53
CA ALA A 79 1.40 23.05 -2.42
C ALA A 79 1.41 21.89 -3.43
N ALA A 80 2.58 21.26 -3.65
CA ALA A 80 2.70 20.13 -4.58
C ALA A 80 2.20 18.82 -3.95
N ASN A 81 2.23 18.72 -2.62
CA ASN A 81 1.90 17.53 -1.83
C ASN A 81 2.47 16.24 -2.42
N HIS A 82 3.76 16.26 -2.79
CA HIS A 82 4.38 15.16 -3.53
C HIS A 82 5.01 14.17 -2.57
N ILE A 83 4.35 13.01 -2.45
CA ILE A 83 4.69 11.95 -1.50
C ILE A 83 5.45 10.79 -2.15
N PRO A 84 6.32 10.10 -1.39
CA PRO A 84 6.80 8.78 -1.78
C PRO A 84 5.66 7.76 -1.81
N THR A 85 5.62 6.91 -2.83
CA THR A 85 4.78 5.70 -2.86
C THR A 85 5.59 4.55 -3.44
N ILE A 86 5.74 3.48 -2.66
CA ILE A 86 6.60 2.34 -2.97
C ILE A 86 5.77 1.07 -2.92
N PHE A 87 5.79 0.31 -4.03
CA PHE A 87 5.22 -1.02 -4.12
C PHE A 87 6.34 -2.05 -3.99
N PHE A 88 6.19 -3.03 -3.11
CA PHE A 88 7.19 -4.06 -2.87
C PHE A 88 6.54 -5.41 -2.57
N GLY A 89 6.87 -6.46 -3.34
CA GLY A 89 6.31 -7.78 -3.13
C GLY A 89 6.35 -8.65 -4.38
N ALA A 90 5.62 -9.76 -4.35
CA ALA A 90 5.56 -10.66 -5.48
C ALA A 90 4.88 -10.00 -6.68
N GLY A 91 5.48 -10.19 -7.87
CA GLY A 91 4.92 -9.67 -9.10
C GLY A 91 5.14 -8.17 -9.32
N VAL A 92 5.85 -7.46 -8.45
CA VAL A 92 6.25 -6.07 -8.71
C VAL A 92 7.47 -6.04 -9.63
N ALA A 93 7.42 -5.23 -10.69
CA ALA A 93 8.54 -4.97 -11.57
C ALA A 93 9.45 -3.89 -10.94
N PRO A 94 10.74 -4.18 -10.68
CA PRO A 94 11.65 -3.18 -10.14
C PRO A 94 11.84 -2.02 -11.13
N GLY A 95 11.58 -0.79 -10.68
CA GLY A 95 11.68 0.37 -11.56
C GLY A 95 11.41 1.69 -10.85
N LYS A 96 11.52 2.78 -11.61
CA LYS A 96 11.02 4.10 -11.24
C LYS A 96 9.99 4.49 -12.29
N TYR A 97 8.83 4.91 -11.80
CA TYR A 97 7.67 5.19 -12.62
C TYR A 97 7.36 6.69 -12.50
N GLY A 98 7.25 7.36 -13.64
CA GLY A 98 7.07 8.82 -13.72
C GLY A 98 5.62 9.24 -13.99
N GLU A 99 4.69 8.28 -14.02
CA GLU A 99 3.27 8.57 -14.13
C GLU A 99 2.75 9.29 -12.89
N ARG A 100 1.75 10.15 -13.09
CA ARG A 100 1.12 10.85 -11.97
C ARG A 100 0.05 9.96 -11.38
N ILE A 101 0.19 9.68 -10.09
CA ILE A 101 -0.77 8.93 -9.28
C ILE A 101 -1.13 9.74 -8.04
N ASP A 102 -2.22 9.36 -7.39
CA ASP A 102 -2.65 9.84 -6.07
C ASP A 102 -3.16 8.66 -5.22
N HIS A 103 -3.62 8.94 -3.99
CA HIS A 103 -4.18 7.90 -3.13
C HIS A 103 -5.41 7.20 -3.73
N TYR A 104 -6.19 7.88 -4.57
CA TYR A 104 -7.33 7.27 -5.24
C TYR A 104 -6.89 6.29 -6.33
N SER A 105 -5.77 6.55 -6.99
CA SER A 105 -5.13 5.63 -7.92
C SER A 105 -4.67 4.35 -7.21
N VAL A 106 -4.09 4.47 -6.00
CA VAL A 106 -3.72 3.33 -5.16
C VAL A 106 -4.96 2.56 -4.70
N LEU A 107 -6.00 3.24 -4.20
CA LEU A 107 -7.26 2.59 -3.80
C LEU A 107 -7.90 1.87 -4.99
N ARG A 108 -7.99 2.54 -6.15
CA ARG A 108 -8.55 1.97 -7.38
C ARG A 108 -7.80 0.72 -7.80
N THR A 109 -6.49 0.70 -7.66
CA THR A 109 -5.65 -0.47 -7.94
C THR A 109 -6.01 -1.67 -7.04
N LEU A 110 -6.26 -1.43 -5.76
CA LEU A 110 -6.68 -2.48 -4.82
C LEU A 110 -8.10 -2.97 -5.12
N GLU A 111 -9.02 -2.06 -5.43
CA GLU A 111 -10.40 -2.39 -5.80
C GLU A 111 -10.43 -3.29 -7.04
N ASP A 112 -9.73 -2.89 -8.11
CA ASP A 112 -9.65 -3.67 -9.34
C ASP A 112 -8.97 -5.04 -9.10
N ALA A 113 -7.91 -5.10 -8.29
CA ALA A 113 -7.22 -6.35 -7.95
C ALA A 113 -8.12 -7.37 -7.24
N TYR A 114 -9.13 -6.90 -6.48
CA TYR A 114 -10.10 -7.73 -5.78
C TYR A 114 -11.47 -7.81 -6.47
N GLY A 115 -11.64 -7.20 -7.64
CA GLY A 115 -12.91 -7.18 -8.38
C GLY A 115 -14.02 -6.42 -7.66
N LEU A 116 -13.66 -5.41 -6.86
CA LEU A 116 -14.59 -4.54 -6.15
C LEU A 116 -15.04 -3.39 -7.06
N ALA A 117 -16.28 -2.93 -6.87
CA ALA A 117 -16.72 -1.69 -7.50
C ALA A 117 -16.01 -0.50 -6.82
N PRO A 118 -15.52 0.48 -7.58
CA PRO A 118 -14.82 1.62 -7.00
C PRO A 118 -15.75 2.51 -6.18
N VAL A 119 -15.22 3.09 -5.10
CA VAL A 119 -15.99 3.93 -4.17
C VAL A 119 -15.59 5.40 -4.22
N ALA A 120 -16.59 6.29 -4.16
CA ALA A 120 -16.38 7.73 -4.12
C ALA A 120 -15.39 8.21 -5.21
N GLU A 121 -14.32 8.91 -4.83
CA GLU A 121 -13.36 9.49 -5.77
C GLU A 121 -12.51 8.46 -6.52
N SER A 122 -12.36 7.21 -6.03
CA SER A 122 -11.65 6.17 -6.78
C SER A 122 -12.38 5.75 -8.06
N ALA A 123 -13.68 6.05 -8.17
CA ALA A 123 -14.45 5.85 -9.39
C ALA A 123 -13.97 6.75 -10.55
N HIS A 124 -13.29 7.85 -10.23
CA HIS A 124 -12.72 8.80 -11.19
C HIS A 124 -11.21 8.63 -11.40
N ALA A 125 -10.57 7.74 -10.63
CA ALA A 125 -9.15 7.42 -10.76
C ALA A 125 -8.91 6.25 -11.73
N ALA A 126 -7.70 6.17 -12.26
CA ALA A 126 -7.22 5.02 -13.02
C ALA A 126 -6.38 4.10 -12.11
N PRO A 127 -6.43 2.77 -12.29
CA PRO A 127 -5.53 1.85 -11.60
C PRO A 127 -4.09 1.99 -12.12
N ILE A 128 -3.13 1.66 -11.26
CA ILE A 128 -1.71 1.56 -11.58
C ILE A 128 -1.47 0.22 -12.28
N THR A 129 -0.93 0.23 -13.49
CA THR A 129 -0.85 -0.97 -14.35
C THR A 129 0.54 -1.33 -14.85
N ASP A 130 1.51 -0.41 -14.81
CA ASP A 130 2.84 -0.60 -15.39
C ASP A 130 3.91 -1.07 -14.36
N VAL A 131 3.57 -1.07 -13.07
CA VAL A 131 4.44 -1.53 -11.97
C VAL A 131 4.48 -3.05 -11.79
N TRP A 132 3.73 -3.80 -12.60
CA TRP A 132 3.58 -5.25 -12.45
C TRP A 132 4.43 -6.02 -13.47
N LEU A 133 5.07 -7.09 -13.01
CA LEU A 133 5.66 -8.08 -13.92
C LEU A 133 4.55 -8.72 -14.76
N PRO A 134 4.82 -9.06 -16.03
CA PRO A 134 3.89 -9.83 -16.84
C PRO A 134 3.49 -11.12 -16.11
N ALA A 135 2.21 -11.47 -16.15
CA ALA A 135 1.75 -12.73 -15.56
C ALA A 135 2.53 -13.90 -16.18
N PRO A 136 3.05 -14.85 -15.37
CA PRO A 136 3.62 -16.09 -15.92
C PRO A 136 2.55 -16.79 -16.77
N GLY A 137 2.74 -16.81 -18.09
CA GLY A 137 1.77 -17.38 -19.04
C GLY A 137 1.01 -16.40 -19.93
N GLY A 138 1.31 -15.10 -19.91
CA GLY A 138 0.91 -14.19 -20.99
C GLY A 138 -0.60 -13.90 -21.10
N VAL A 139 -1.35 -14.02 -20.01
CA VAL A 139 -2.72 -13.48 -19.93
C VAL A 139 -2.61 -12.09 -19.30
N PRO A 140 -2.87 -11.00 -20.05
CA PRO A 140 -2.96 -9.66 -19.48
C PRO A 140 -4.06 -9.64 -18.41
N LEU A 141 -3.87 -8.84 -17.35
CA LEU A 141 -5.00 -8.42 -16.53
C LEU A 141 -6.07 -7.82 -17.47
N PRO A 142 -7.35 -8.17 -17.31
CA PRO A 142 -8.38 -7.70 -18.22
C PRO A 142 -8.38 -6.18 -18.23
N SER A 143 -8.05 -5.59 -19.38
CA SER A 143 -8.33 -4.18 -19.62
C SER A 143 -9.84 -4.03 -19.64
N THR A 144 -10.43 -3.55 -18.55
CA THR A 144 -11.84 -3.20 -18.54
C THR A 144 -12.02 -1.96 -19.38
N GLY A 145 -12.34 -2.18 -20.66
CA GLY A 145 -12.89 -1.15 -21.53
C GLY A 145 -14.19 -0.63 -20.92
N SER A 146 -14.37 0.68 -21.05
CA SER A 146 -15.53 1.42 -20.58
C SER A 146 -16.84 0.85 -21.13
N HIS A 147 -17.83 0.70 -20.26
CA HIS A 147 -19.25 0.78 -20.62
C HIS A 147 -19.80 2.08 -20.05
#